data_AF-A0A351VD10-F1
#
_entry.id   AF-A0A351VD10-F1
#
_cell.length_a   1.000
_cell.length_b   1.000
_cell.length_c   1.000
_cell.angle_alpha   90.00
_cell.angle_beta   90.00
_cell.angle_gamma   90.00
#
_symmetry.space_group_name_H-M   'P 1'
#
loop_
_entity.id
_entity.type
_entity.pdbx_description
1 polymer ?
#
loop_
_entity_poly.entity_id
_entity_poly.type
_entity_poly.pdbx_seq_one_letter_code
_entity_poly.pdbx_strand_id
1 'polypeptide(L)'
;MTYEQLLIQADSEYLIVKEKPLFNNDGRIKGNRIAIRKSIPTIAEKSCVLAEELGHYYTTSGDILDQSKTENRKQELRARLWAYNNMVGLVGIVNAFKHGCRNLYETAEYLEVTEEFLQEALSAYRSKYGICKELDNYIVFFIPHLAVLKKFQE
;
A
#
# COMPACT_ATOMS: atom_id res chain seq x y z
N MET A 1 4.43 -5.66 5.61
CA MET A 1 4.11 -4.93 6.85
C MET A 1 2.81 -5.53 7.36
N THR A 2 2.75 -6.08 8.58
CA THR A 2 1.51 -6.64 9.13
C THR A 2 0.63 -5.55 9.73
N TYR A 3 -0.62 -5.87 10.07
CA TYR A 3 -1.52 -4.94 10.75
C TYR A 3 -0.96 -4.43 12.08
N GLU A 4 -0.37 -5.32 12.88
CA GLU A 4 0.25 -4.98 14.16
C GLU A 4 1.44 -4.04 13.97
N GLN A 5 2.25 -4.25 12.92
CA GLN A 5 3.37 -3.37 12.62
C GLN A 5 2.89 -1.97 12.21
N LEU A 6 1.77 -1.85 11.47
CA LEU A 6 1.14 -0.56 11.17
C LEU A 6 0.61 0.13 12.44
N LEU A 7 0.02 -0.63 13.37
CA LEU A 7 -0.42 -0.09 14.66
C LEU A 7 0.75 0.43 15.49
N ILE A 8 1.88 -0.30 15.53
CA ILE A 8 3.12 0.13 16.19
C ILE A 8 3.66 1.40 15.54
N GLN A 9 3.67 1.45 14.19
CA GLN A 9 4.09 2.63 13.46
C GLN A 9 3.21 3.84 13.80
N ALA A 10 1.89 3.67 13.81
CA ALA A 10 0.96 4.73 14.17
C ALA A 10 1.18 5.23 15.61
N ASP A 11 1.38 4.31 16.56
CA ASP A 11 1.64 4.63 17.96
C ASP A 11 2.96 5.41 18.14
N SER A 12 4.01 5.04 17.41
CA SER A 12 5.30 5.77 17.41
C SER A 12 5.19 7.21 16.89
N GLU A 13 4.16 7.50 16.10
CA GLU A 13 3.82 8.84 15.61
C GLU A 13 2.79 9.55 16.51
N TYR A 14 2.48 9.00 17.68
CA TYR A 14 1.46 9.50 18.61
C TYR A 14 0.03 9.54 18.00
N LEU A 15 -0.24 8.67 17.02
CA LEU A 15 -1.56 8.52 16.40
C LEU A 15 -2.40 7.49 17.16
N ILE A 16 -3.68 7.83 17.35
CA ILE A 16 -4.65 6.96 18.00
C ILE A 16 -5.50 6.28 16.93
N VAL A 17 -5.28 5.00 16.70
CA VAL A 17 -6.10 4.17 15.79
C VAL A 17 -7.28 3.56 16.55
N LYS A 18 -8.50 3.72 16.04
CA LYS A 18 -9.70 3.07 16.61
C LYS A 18 -10.65 2.58 15.53
N GLU A 19 -11.19 1.39 15.74
CA GLU A 19 -12.32 0.92 14.94
C GLU A 19 -13.62 1.62 15.34
N LYS A 20 -14.36 2.13 14.34
CA LYS A 20 -15.60 2.89 14.51
C LYS A 20 -16.62 2.51 13.44
N PRO A 21 -17.93 2.66 13.71
CA PRO A 21 -18.92 2.61 12.63
C PRO A 21 -18.67 3.81 11.69
N LEU A 22 -18.26 3.53 10.47
CA LEU A 22 -18.12 4.50 9.38
C LEU A 22 -19.09 4.09 8.27
N PHE A 23 -19.75 5.07 7.67
CA PHE A 23 -20.82 4.83 6.67
C PHE A 23 -20.35 5.01 5.23
N ASN A 24 -19.50 6.01 4.98
CA ASN A 24 -19.14 6.40 3.60
C ASN A 24 -17.75 5.91 3.18
N ASN A 25 -16.85 5.70 4.16
CA ASN A 25 -15.44 5.43 3.92
C ASN A 25 -14.96 4.32 4.85
N ASP A 26 -13.86 3.70 4.45
CA ASP A 26 -13.26 2.56 5.15
C ASP A 26 -12.26 3.02 6.20
N GLY A 27 -11.59 4.14 5.93
CA GLY A 27 -10.71 4.85 6.83
C GLY A 27 -11.07 6.33 6.95
N ARG A 28 -10.54 6.97 7.99
CA ARG A 28 -10.44 8.43 8.08
C ARG A 28 -9.39 8.87 9.09
N ILE A 29 -8.48 9.72 8.66
CA ILE A 29 -7.60 10.49 9.54
C ILE A 29 -8.16 11.88 9.84
N LYS A 30 -8.05 12.30 11.11
CA LYS A 30 -8.35 13.67 11.55
C LYS A 30 -7.48 14.06 12.74
N GLY A 31 -6.56 14.99 12.52
CA GLY A 31 -5.55 15.33 13.53
C GLY A 31 -4.72 14.11 13.87
N ASN A 32 -4.57 13.79 15.15
CA ASN A 32 -3.80 12.63 15.61
C ASN A 32 -4.65 11.34 15.74
N ARG A 33 -5.78 11.24 15.04
CA ARG A 33 -6.70 10.10 15.18
C ARG A 33 -7.01 9.49 13.84
N ILE A 34 -6.86 8.17 13.77
CA ILE A 34 -7.27 7.35 12.62
C ILE A 34 -8.48 6.52 13.04
N ALA A 35 -9.56 6.60 12.26
CA ALA A 35 -10.70 5.72 12.37
C ALA A 35 -10.64 4.67 11.25
N ILE A 36 -10.85 3.41 11.59
CA ILE A 36 -11.03 2.31 10.64
C ILE A 36 -12.47 1.80 10.77
N ARG A 37 -13.12 1.48 9.66
CA ARG A 37 -14.49 0.97 9.67
C ARG A 37 -14.56 -0.40 10.35
N LYS A 38 -15.33 -0.47 11.42
CA LYS A 38 -15.46 -1.68 12.26
C LYS A 38 -16.01 -2.90 11.50
N SER A 39 -16.84 -2.69 10.48
CA SER A 39 -17.47 -3.77 9.71
C SER A 39 -16.56 -4.41 8.66
N ILE A 40 -15.32 -3.94 8.50
CA ILE A 40 -14.35 -4.58 7.61
C ILE A 40 -14.04 -6.00 8.12
N PRO A 41 -14.28 -7.04 7.30
CA PRO A 41 -14.25 -8.42 7.76
C PRO A 41 -12.84 -9.00 7.92
N THR A 42 -11.86 -8.53 7.13
CA THR A 42 -10.53 -9.12 7.09
C THR A 42 -9.46 -8.20 7.65
N ILE A 43 -8.42 -8.79 8.24
CA ILE A 43 -7.26 -8.04 8.71
C ILE A 43 -6.49 -7.43 7.53
N ALA A 44 -6.37 -8.14 6.41
CA ALA A 44 -5.72 -7.63 5.20
C ALA A 44 -6.36 -6.32 4.68
N GLU A 45 -7.69 -6.26 4.64
CA GLU A 45 -8.42 -5.04 4.25
C GLU A 45 -8.22 -3.92 5.28
N LYS A 46 -8.23 -4.22 6.59
CA LYS A 46 -7.88 -3.22 7.63
C LYS A 46 -6.45 -2.71 7.50
N SER A 47 -5.49 -3.57 7.15
CA SER A 47 -4.10 -3.19 6.89
C SER A 47 -3.99 -2.24 5.71
N CYS A 48 -4.67 -2.54 4.60
CA CYS A 48 -4.68 -1.68 3.41
C CYS A 48 -5.23 -0.29 3.76
N VAL A 49 -6.36 -0.24 4.47
CA VAL A 49 -7.00 1.01 4.91
C VAL A 49 -6.10 1.79 5.87
N LEU A 50 -5.52 1.14 6.89
CA LEU A 50 -4.64 1.82 7.84
C LEU A 50 -3.38 2.37 7.15
N ALA A 51 -2.82 1.62 6.20
CA ALA A 51 -1.66 2.08 5.43
C ALA A 51 -2.00 3.32 4.58
N GLU A 52 -3.20 3.39 3.99
CA GLU A 52 -3.67 4.56 3.25
C GLU A 52 -3.83 5.78 4.17
N GLU A 53 -4.45 5.61 5.35
CA GLU A 53 -4.60 6.69 6.32
C GLU A 53 -3.27 7.21 6.88
N LEU A 54 -2.29 6.32 7.07
CA LEU A 54 -0.92 6.71 7.37
C LEU A 54 -0.28 7.44 6.17
N GLY A 55 -0.52 6.98 4.94
CA GLY A 55 -0.10 7.70 3.74
C GLY A 55 -0.63 9.13 3.70
N HIS A 56 -1.89 9.33 4.07
CA HIS A 56 -2.47 10.67 4.21
C HIS A 56 -1.77 11.49 5.29
N TYR A 57 -1.53 10.90 6.48
CA TYR A 57 -0.79 11.57 7.55
C TYR A 57 0.56 12.14 7.08
N TYR A 58 1.36 11.33 6.38
CA TYR A 58 2.72 11.70 6.02
C TYR A 58 2.82 12.63 4.81
N THR A 59 1.84 12.60 3.91
CA THR A 59 2.02 13.19 2.56
C THR A 59 0.97 14.22 2.16
N THR A 60 -0.11 14.36 2.95
CA THR A 60 -1.21 15.28 2.66
C THR A 60 -1.19 16.50 3.57
N SER A 61 -1.62 17.64 3.05
CA SER A 61 -1.81 18.89 3.78
C SER A 61 -3.08 19.60 3.31
N GLY A 62 -3.78 20.24 4.23
CA GLY A 62 -5.05 20.94 3.94
C GLY A 62 -6.22 20.00 3.68
N ASP A 63 -7.30 20.55 3.13
CA ASP A 63 -8.49 19.80 2.73
C ASP A 63 -8.40 19.39 1.25
N ILE A 64 -8.38 18.08 1.02
CA ILE A 64 -8.24 17.49 -0.32
C ILE A 64 -9.53 16.86 -0.86
N LEU A 65 -10.68 17.11 -0.24
CA LEU A 65 -11.96 16.49 -0.66
C LEU A 65 -12.40 16.92 -2.07
N ASP A 66 -12.02 18.12 -2.52
CA ASP A 66 -12.35 18.60 -3.86
C ASP A 66 -11.43 18.00 -4.94
N GLN A 67 -11.86 16.87 -5.51
CA GLN A 67 -11.13 16.13 -6.55
C GLN A 67 -11.20 16.77 -7.95
N SER A 68 -11.91 17.91 -8.11
CA SER A 68 -11.80 18.70 -9.34
C SER A 68 -10.43 19.36 -9.47
N LYS A 69 -9.77 19.63 -8.33
CA LYS A 69 -8.46 20.26 -8.25
C LYS A 69 -7.33 19.25 -8.49
N THR A 70 -6.46 19.58 -9.43
CA THR A 70 -5.28 18.76 -9.76
C THR A 70 -4.32 18.59 -8.58
N GLU A 71 -4.18 19.59 -7.72
CA GLU A 71 -3.34 19.51 -6.52
C GLU A 71 -3.84 18.44 -5.53
N ASN A 72 -5.15 18.37 -5.31
CA ASN A 72 -5.78 17.38 -4.44
C ASN A 72 -5.60 15.97 -4.97
N ARG A 73 -5.82 15.75 -6.28
CA ARG A 73 -5.54 14.46 -6.93
C ARG A 73 -4.07 14.04 -6.82
N LYS A 74 -3.14 14.99 -6.88
CA LYS A 74 -1.70 14.71 -6.69
C LYS A 74 -1.37 14.31 -5.25
N GLN A 75 -2.01 14.92 -4.27
CA GLN A 75 -1.84 14.55 -2.85
C GLN A 75 -2.41 13.16 -2.58
N GLU A 76 -3.61 12.86 -3.09
CA GLU A 76 -4.23 11.52 -3.04
C GLU A 76 -3.29 10.45 -3.62
N LEU A 77 -2.77 10.67 -4.83
CA LEU A 77 -1.84 9.73 -5.47
C LEU A 77 -0.56 9.52 -4.65
N ARG A 78 -0.06 10.56 -3.97
CA ARG A 78 1.12 10.46 -3.10
C ARG A 78 0.84 9.65 -1.84
N ALA A 79 -0.32 9.83 -1.22
CA ALA A 79 -0.74 9.06 -0.06
C ALA A 79 -0.86 7.57 -0.39
N ARG A 80 -1.54 7.23 -1.49
CA ARG A 80 -1.65 5.85 -1.98
C ARG A 80 -0.29 5.25 -2.35
N LEU A 81 0.56 6.00 -3.06
CA LEU A 81 1.90 5.51 -3.40
C LEU A 81 2.76 5.27 -2.16
N TRP A 82 2.62 6.09 -1.11
CA TRP A 82 3.25 5.85 0.18
C TRP A 82 2.79 4.52 0.78
N ALA A 83 1.47 4.28 0.82
CA ALA A 83 0.89 3.05 1.32
C ALA A 83 1.36 1.82 0.54
N TYR A 84 1.35 1.88 -0.80
CA TYR A 84 1.85 0.81 -1.66
C TYR A 84 3.32 0.48 -1.38
N ASN A 85 4.18 1.49 -1.27
CA ASN A 85 5.60 1.28 -0.96
C ASN A 85 5.82 0.64 0.41
N ASN A 86 4.98 0.98 1.39
CA ASN A 86 5.08 0.45 2.75
C ASN A 86 4.57 -0.99 2.85
N MET A 87 3.47 -1.29 2.18
CA MET A 87 2.80 -2.60 2.27
C MET A 87 3.36 -3.62 1.28
N VAL A 88 3.54 -3.22 0.02
CA VAL A 88 3.97 -4.08 -1.08
C VAL A 88 5.46 -3.87 -1.33
N GLY A 89 5.84 -2.72 -1.88
CA GLY A 89 7.23 -2.40 -2.22
C GLY A 89 7.87 -3.35 -3.24
N LEU A 90 8.96 -2.93 -3.87
CA LEU A 90 9.71 -3.82 -4.76
C LEU A 90 10.36 -4.99 -4.00
N VAL A 91 10.78 -4.75 -2.76
CA VAL A 91 11.35 -5.78 -1.88
C VAL A 91 10.30 -6.83 -1.53
N GLY A 92 9.06 -6.44 -1.22
CA GLY A 92 7.99 -7.39 -0.92
C GLY A 92 7.64 -8.26 -2.13
N ILE A 93 7.59 -7.67 -3.34
CA ILE A 93 7.41 -8.43 -4.59
C ILE A 93 8.53 -9.48 -4.77
N VAL A 94 9.79 -9.09 -4.56
CA VAL A 94 10.92 -10.02 -4.64
C VAL A 94 10.85 -11.11 -3.57
N ASN A 95 10.41 -10.78 -2.36
CA ASN A 95 10.28 -11.74 -1.27
C ASN A 95 9.14 -12.74 -1.52
N ALA A 96 7.99 -12.29 -2.04
CA ALA A 96 6.91 -13.17 -2.46
C ALA A 96 7.36 -14.15 -3.55
N PHE A 97 8.11 -13.64 -4.55
CA PHE A 97 8.73 -14.50 -5.56
C PHE A 97 9.68 -15.54 -4.95
N LYS A 98 10.55 -15.15 -4.01
CA LYS A 98 11.45 -16.07 -3.30
C LYS A 98 10.69 -17.11 -2.47
N HIS A 99 9.53 -16.74 -1.95
CA HIS A 99 8.63 -17.63 -1.21
C HIS A 99 7.90 -18.62 -2.12
N GLY A 100 7.97 -18.42 -3.43
CA GLY A 100 7.38 -19.32 -4.43
C GLY A 100 5.97 -18.95 -4.84
N CYS A 101 5.48 -17.75 -4.50
CA CYS A 101 4.17 -17.25 -4.96
C CYS A 101 4.14 -17.19 -6.49
N ARG A 102 3.10 -17.74 -7.11
CA ARG A 102 2.96 -17.92 -8.57
C ARG A 102 1.86 -17.08 -9.20
N ASN A 103 1.00 -16.48 -8.40
CA ASN A 103 -0.14 -15.69 -8.88
C ASN A 103 -0.43 -14.50 -7.93
N LEU A 104 -1.34 -13.63 -8.34
CA LEU A 104 -1.73 -12.44 -7.57
C LEU A 104 -2.33 -12.79 -6.22
N TYR A 105 -3.15 -13.84 -6.15
CA TYR A 105 -3.77 -14.31 -4.91
C TYR A 105 -2.72 -14.71 -3.87
N GLU A 106 -1.80 -15.62 -4.23
CA GLU A 106 -0.71 -16.06 -3.34
C GLU A 106 0.21 -14.90 -2.94
N THR A 107 0.44 -13.94 -3.85
CA THR A 107 1.26 -12.77 -3.57
C THR A 107 0.56 -11.82 -2.59
N ALA A 108 -0.73 -11.58 -2.78
CA ALA A 108 -1.53 -10.73 -1.90
C ALA A 108 -1.65 -11.35 -0.50
N GLU A 109 -1.88 -12.66 -0.42
CA GLU A 109 -1.91 -13.43 0.83
C GLU A 109 -0.56 -13.33 1.57
N TYR A 110 0.56 -13.57 0.87
CA TYR A 110 1.90 -13.45 1.45
C TYR A 110 2.22 -12.04 1.98
N LEU A 111 1.73 -11.00 1.29
CA LEU A 111 1.96 -9.61 1.67
C LEU A 111 0.92 -9.08 2.68
N GLU A 112 -0.07 -9.89 3.05
CA GLU A 112 -1.19 -9.52 3.93
C GLU A 112 -1.98 -8.29 3.43
N VAL A 113 -2.20 -8.21 2.12
CA VAL A 113 -3.00 -7.16 1.46
C VAL A 113 -4.14 -7.77 0.64
N THR A 114 -5.10 -6.95 0.21
CA THR A 114 -6.12 -7.41 -0.73
C THR A 114 -5.56 -7.52 -2.15
N GLU A 115 -6.14 -8.37 -2.99
CA GLU A 115 -5.76 -8.47 -4.40
C GLU A 115 -5.94 -7.14 -5.14
N GLU A 116 -7.01 -6.40 -4.84
CA GLU A 116 -7.27 -5.07 -5.40
C GLU A 116 -6.14 -4.10 -5.04
N PHE A 117 -5.75 -4.03 -3.76
CA PHE A 117 -4.66 -3.17 -3.32
C PHE A 117 -3.32 -3.53 -3.99
N LEU A 118 -3.04 -4.83 -4.14
CA LEU A 118 -1.86 -5.29 -4.87
C LEU A 118 -1.92 -4.88 -6.36
N GLN A 119 -3.07 -5.03 -7.02
CA GLN A 119 -3.24 -4.64 -8.42
C GLN A 119 -3.05 -3.12 -8.61
N GLU A 120 -3.60 -2.30 -7.71
CA GLU A 120 -3.39 -0.85 -7.74
C GLU A 120 -1.91 -0.49 -7.53
N ALA A 121 -1.23 -1.14 -6.56
CA ALA A 121 0.20 -0.95 -6.33
C ALA A 121 1.04 -1.28 -7.57
N LEU A 122 0.77 -2.41 -8.22
CA LEU A 122 1.44 -2.82 -9.45
C LEU A 122 1.17 -1.83 -10.60
N SER A 123 -0.04 -1.32 -10.73
CA SER A 123 -0.40 -0.28 -11.70
C SER A 123 0.35 1.03 -11.43
N ALA A 124 0.45 1.44 -10.16
CA ALA A 124 1.21 2.62 -9.76
C ALA A 124 2.71 2.45 -10.05
N TYR A 125 3.28 1.27 -9.79
CA TYR A 125 4.67 0.97 -10.10
C TYR A 125 4.95 0.90 -11.60
N ARG A 126 4.07 0.29 -12.39
CA ARG A 126 4.14 0.33 -13.85
C ARG A 126 4.13 1.77 -14.36
N SER A 127 3.26 2.61 -13.82
CA SER A 127 3.16 4.03 -14.20
C SER A 127 4.42 4.81 -13.83
N LYS A 128 5.07 4.45 -12.71
CA LYS A 128 6.26 5.10 -12.18
C LYS A 128 7.57 4.63 -12.84
N TYR A 129 7.71 3.33 -13.10
CA TYR A 129 8.96 2.69 -13.54
C TYR A 129 8.92 2.21 -14.99
N GLY A 130 7.76 2.18 -15.64
CA GLY A 130 7.61 1.67 -17.00
C GLY A 130 7.67 0.15 -17.04
N ILE A 131 8.53 -0.39 -17.92
CA ILE A 131 8.58 -1.83 -18.21
C ILE A 131 9.08 -2.65 -17.02
N CYS A 132 10.15 -2.19 -16.35
CA CYS A 132 10.77 -2.90 -15.25
C CYS A 132 11.55 -1.96 -14.32
N LYS A 133 11.94 -2.47 -13.16
CA LYS A 133 12.84 -1.80 -12.24
C LYS A 133 13.85 -2.79 -11.67
N GLU A 134 15.13 -2.44 -11.75
CA GLU A 134 16.19 -3.17 -11.05
C GLU A 134 16.21 -2.85 -9.55
N LEU A 135 16.43 -3.89 -8.75
CA LEU A 135 16.60 -3.86 -7.31
C LEU A 135 17.70 -4.88 -6.94
N ASP A 136 18.90 -4.39 -6.64
CA ASP A 136 20.08 -5.21 -6.34
C ASP A 136 20.33 -6.29 -7.42
N ASN A 137 20.24 -7.57 -7.03
CA ASN A 137 20.39 -8.74 -7.89
C ASN A 137 19.07 -9.21 -8.52
N TYR A 138 18.02 -8.39 -8.50
CA TYR A 138 16.71 -8.70 -9.04
C TYR A 138 16.25 -7.64 -10.04
N ILE A 139 15.43 -8.07 -10.99
CA ILE A 139 14.69 -7.18 -11.89
C ILE A 139 13.21 -7.52 -11.77
N VAL A 140 12.40 -6.52 -11.41
CA VAL A 140 10.93 -6.63 -11.36
C VAL A 140 10.37 -6.09 -12.66
N PHE A 141 9.77 -6.96 -13.48
CA PHE A 141 9.04 -6.60 -14.69
C PHE A 141 7.57 -6.35 -14.37
N PHE A 142 6.99 -5.30 -14.96
CA PHE A 142 5.57 -4.97 -14.89
C PHE A 142 4.85 -5.20 -16.22
N ILE A 143 5.60 -5.32 -17.32
CA ILE A 143 5.10 -5.51 -18.69
C ILE A 143 5.87 -6.69 -19.32
N PRO A 144 5.20 -7.63 -20.02
CA PRO A 144 3.75 -7.70 -20.26
C PRO A 144 2.93 -8.18 -19.05
N HIS A 145 3.57 -8.76 -18.05
CA HIS A 145 2.97 -9.19 -16.78
C HIS A 145 4.01 -9.05 -15.66
N LEU A 146 3.57 -9.22 -14.41
CA LEU A 146 4.46 -9.22 -13.25
C LEU A 146 5.42 -10.42 -13.34
N ALA A 147 6.73 -10.16 -13.37
CA ALA A 147 7.75 -11.20 -13.29
C ALA A 147 8.96 -10.70 -12.50
N VAL A 148 9.66 -11.62 -11.84
CA VAL A 148 10.89 -11.32 -11.12
C VAL A 148 12.02 -12.18 -11.68
N LEU A 149 13.09 -11.54 -12.14
CA LEU A 149 14.29 -12.21 -12.63
C LEU A 149 15.43 -12.01 -11.63
N LYS A 150 16.10 -13.10 -11.26
CA LYS A 150 17.35 -13.03 -10.46
C LYS A 150 18.53 -12.92 -11.42
N LYS A 151 19.33 -11.87 -11.28
CA LYS A 151 20.59 -11.71 -11.99
C LYS A 151 21.61 -12.72 -11.46
N PHE A 152 22.28 -13.43 -12.35
CA PHE A 152 23.47 -14.19 -11.99
C PHE A 152 24.63 -13.21 -11.86
N GLN A 153 25.36 -13.27 -10.75
CA GLN A 153 26.67 -12.64 -10.66
C GLN A 153 27.69 -13.66 -11.19
N GLU A 154 28.56 -13.21 -12.09
CA GLU A 154 29.73 -13.96 -12.54
C GLU A 154 30.71 -14.23 -11.38
#